data_AF-Q2U172-F1
#
_entry.id   AF-Q2U172-F1
#
_cell.length_a   1.000
_cell.length_b   1.000
_cell.length_c   1.000
_cell.angle_alpha   90.00
_cell.angle_beta   90.00
_cell.angle_gamma   90.00
#
_symmetry.space_group_name_H-M   'P 1'
#
loop_
_entity.id
_entity.type
_entity.pdbx_description
1 polymer ?
#
loop_
_entity_poly.entity_id
_entity_poly.type
_entity_poly.pdbx_seq_one_letter_code
_entity_poly.pdbx_strand_id
1 'polypeptide(L)'
;MLYFSPRGGPSLVNDKMMITLMELAFQTARNGLFCAAELAHARPKWESWIVVAAKRRAIFTMYLFSSVYNADRLLPNFVADEMRGVYAPGNKALWEAKERETWSREYDRYLLQWEDGILEISELWRSAETGSAERRERIERWVQSADEFGMTLFGVCAHIHGC
;
A
#
# COMPACT_ATOMS: atom_id res chain seq x y z
N MET A 1 -21.05 14.53 -6.10
CA MET A 1 -19.85 14.42 -6.96
C MET A 1 -19.11 15.75 -6.89
N LEU A 2 -17.94 15.78 -6.26
CA LEU A 2 -17.06 16.95 -6.32
C LEU A 2 -16.32 16.88 -7.66
N TYR A 3 -16.68 17.76 -8.59
CA TYR A 3 -15.94 17.93 -9.84
C TYR A 3 -14.74 18.82 -9.54
N PHE A 4 -13.54 18.23 -9.52
CA PHE A 4 -12.31 19.02 -9.59
C PHE A 4 -12.23 19.59 -11.00
N SER A 5 -12.54 20.87 -11.17
CA SER A 5 -12.28 21.56 -12.44
C SER A 5 -10.76 21.62 -12.66
N PRO A 6 -10.26 21.26 -13.85
CA PRO A 6 -8.85 21.47 -14.18
C PRO A 6 -8.54 22.95 -14.01
N ARG A 7 -7.58 23.30 -13.16
CA ARG A 7 -7.06 24.68 -13.11
C ARG A 7 -6.39 24.92 -14.45
N GLY A 8 -6.90 25.87 -15.24
CA GLY A 8 -6.42 26.22 -16.59
C GLY A 8 -5.04 26.89 -16.59
N GLY A 9 -4.05 26.25 -15.97
CA GLY A 9 -2.63 26.61 -16.02
C GLY A 9 -1.81 25.45 -16.58
N PRO A 10 -0.53 25.69 -16.95
CA PRO A 10 0.35 24.61 -17.38
C PRO A 10 0.42 23.53 -16.30
N SER A 11 0.26 22.26 -16.70
CA SER A 11 0.37 21.12 -15.79
C SER A 11 1.76 21.15 -15.14
N LEU A 12 1.79 21.34 -13.82
CA LEU A 12 3.05 21.37 -13.05
C LEU A 12 3.74 20.00 -13.06
N VAL A 13 2.97 18.92 -13.27
CA VAL A 13 3.48 17.55 -13.38
C VAL A 13 3.62 17.20 -14.86
N ASN A 14 4.84 16.91 -15.32
CA ASN A 14 5.13 16.56 -16.70
C ASN A 14 5.70 15.15 -16.84
N ASP A 15 5.89 14.68 -18.08
CA ASP A 15 6.41 13.33 -18.36
C ASP A 15 7.76 13.08 -17.70
N LYS A 16 8.64 14.09 -17.64
CA LYS A 16 9.96 13.98 -17.01
C LYS A 16 9.84 13.71 -15.51
N MET A 17 8.89 14.36 -14.82
CA MET A 17 8.61 14.09 -13.41
C MET A 17 8.11 12.66 -13.21
N MET A 18 7.24 12.16 -14.09
CA MET A 18 6.75 10.78 -14.03
C MET A 18 7.85 9.76 -14.28
N ILE A 19 8.74 9.99 -15.26
CA ILE A 19 9.91 9.13 -15.50
C ILE A 19 10.81 9.08 -14.26
N THR A 20 11.07 10.24 -13.65
CA THR A 20 11.88 10.33 -12.43
C THR A 20 11.22 9.60 -11.26
N LEU A 21 9.90 9.69 -11.13
CA LEU A 21 9.13 9.01 -10.09
C LEU A 21 9.20 7.48 -10.26
N MET A 22 9.08 6.98 -11.49
CA MET A 22 9.21 5.55 -11.80
C MET A 22 10.64 5.04 -11.54
N GLU A 23 11.66 5.83 -11.86
CA GLU A 23 13.04 5.49 -11.54
C GLU A 23 13.26 5.41 -10.03
N LEU A 24 12.68 6.33 -9.26
CA LEU A 24 12.73 6.30 -7.81
C LEU A 24 12.01 5.07 -7.23
N ALA A 25 10.86 4.68 -7.80
CA ALA A 25 10.14 3.46 -7.43
C ALA A 25 11.02 2.23 -7.65
N PHE A 26 11.67 2.15 -8.81
CA PHE A 26 12.60 1.07 -9.15
C PHE A 26 13.78 0.99 -8.17
N GLN A 27 14.46 2.12 -7.91
CA GLN A 27 15.59 2.13 -6.97
C GLN A 27 15.16 1.77 -5.55
N THR A 28 13.95 2.19 -5.15
CA THR A 28 13.35 1.82 -3.87
C THR A 28 13.12 0.31 -3.83
N ALA A 29 12.50 -0.28 -4.86
CA ALA A 29 12.20 -1.71 -4.91
C ALA A 29 13.43 -2.62 -5.09
N ARG A 30 14.55 -2.10 -5.62
CA ARG A 30 15.73 -2.87 -6.05
C ARG A 30 16.26 -3.87 -5.02
N ASN A 31 16.22 -3.52 -3.74
CA ASN A 31 16.70 -4.36 -2.64
C ASN A 31 15.57 -5.09 -1.88
N GLY A 32 14.41 -5.31 -2.52
CA GLY A 32 13.26 -5.97 -1.94
C GLY A 32 12.37 -5.07 -1.08
N LEU A 33 11.15 -5.54 -0.82
CA LEU A 33 10.10 -4.84 -0.07
C LEU A 33 9.71 -5.54 1.23
N PHE A 34 10.54 -6.50 1.65
CA PHE A 34 10.34 -7.31 2.83
C PHE A 34 11.66 -7.52 3.55
N CYS A 35 11.57 -7.75 4.84
CA CYS A 35 12.68 -8.31 5.60
C CYS A 35 12.51 -9.84 5.72
N ALA A 36 13.61 -10.56 5.96
CA ALA A 36 13.57 -12.03 6.03
C ALA A 36 12.63 -12.56 7.12
N ALA A 37 12.53 -11.86 8.24
CA ALA A 37 11.62 -12.25 9.33
C ALA A 37 10.14 -12.10 8.94
N GLU A 38 9.77 -11.05 8.18
CA GLU A 38 8.41 -10.90 7.65
C GLU A 38 8.04 -12.08 6.72
N LEU A 39 8.94 -12.46 5.83
CA LEU A 39 8.74 -13.61 4.92
C LEU A 39 8.65 -14.94 5.68
N ALA A 40 9.32 -15.06 6.82
CA ALA A 40 9.27 -16.22 7.69
C ALA A 40 8.08 -16.18 8.69
N HIS A 41 7.17 -15.20 8.55
CA HIS A 41 6.06 -14.97 9.48
C HIS A 41 6.51 -14.84 10.95
N ALA A 42 7.65 -14.19 11.15
CA ALA A 42 8.27 -13.97 12.45
C ALA A 42 8.41 -12.47 12.74
N ARG A 43 8.61 -12.12 14.01
CA ARG A 43 8.82 -10.73 14.40
C ARG A 43 10.20 -10.22 13.91
N PRO A 44 10.24 -9.18 13.05
CA PRO A 44 11.49 -8.58 12.62
C PRO A 44 12.12 -7.71 13.72
N LYS A 45 13.35 -7.26 13.47
CA LYS A 45 13.90 -6.10 14.19
C LYS A 45 13.14 -4.85 13.76
N TRP A 46 12.83 -3.97 14.70
CA TRP A 46 12.08 -2.75 14.42
C TRP A 46 12.71 -1.91 13.32
N GLU A 47 14.04 -1.80 13.31
CA GLU A 47 14.80 -1.02 12.33
C GLU A 47 14.68 -1.61 10.91
N SER A 48 14.70 -2.93 10.80
CA SER A 48 14.52 -3.60 9.50
C SER A 48 13.08 -3.44 9.01
N TRP A 49 12.11 -3.54 9.91
CA TRP A 49 10.70 -3.39 9.60
C TRP A 49 10.35 -1.97 9.15
N ILE A 50 10.78 -0.93 9.88
CA ILE A 50 10.42 0.45 9.53
C ILE A 50 10.96 0.82 8.14
N VAL A 51 12.15 0.33 7.78
CA VAL A 51 12.72 0.53 6.44
C VAL A 51 11.83 -0.09 5.38
N VAL A 52 11.48 -1.38 5.49
CA VAL A 52 10.68 -2.05 4.45
C VAL A 52 9.22 -1.56 4.42
N ALA A 53 8.64 -1.21 5.58
CA ALA A 53 7.33 -0.58 5.67
C ALA A 53 7.32 0.80 5.00
N ALA A 54 8.35 1.62 5.23
CA ALA A 54 8.49 2.92 4.57
C ALA A 54 8.68 2.77 3.05
N LYS A 55 9.45 1.77 2.60
CA LYS A 55 9.62 1.46 1.17
C LYS A 55 8.30 1.08 0.50
N ARG A 56 7.51 0.21 1.12
CA ARG A 56 6.17 -0.17 0.62
C ARG A 56 5.26 1.06 0.51
N ARG A 57 5.18 1.88 1.56
CA ARG A 57 4.39 3.12 1.56
C ARG A 57 4.85 4.10 0.47
N ALA A 58 6.16 4.30 0.31
CA ALA A 58 6.71 5.18 -0.73
C ALA A 58 6.32 4.72 -2.14
N ILE A 59 6.41 3.42 -2.42
CA ILE A 59 6.00 2.87 -3.71
C ILE A 59 4.49 3.02 -3.93
N PHE A 60 3.67 2.70 -2.94
CA PHE A 60 2.22 2.92 -3.04
C PHE A 60 1.87 4.39 -3.30
N THR A 61 2.55 5.33 -2.64
CA THR A 61 2.41 6.76 -2.93
C THR A 61 2.77 7.09 -4.39
N MET A 62 3.83 6.51 -4.93
CA MET A 62 4.22 6.71 -6.34
C MET A 62 3.14 6.20 -7.31
N TYR A 63 2.52 5.05 -7.02
CA TYR A 63 1.39 4.56 -7.81
C TYR A 63 0.17 5.47 -7.70
N LEU A 64 -0.13 6.01 -6.52
CA LEU A 64 -1.21 6.98 -6.37
C LEU A 64 -0.96 8.24 -7.23
N PHE A 65 0.27 8.75 -7.26
CA PHE A 65 0.64 9.87 -8.13
C PHE A 65 0.54 9.54 -9.61
N SER A 66 0.97 8.34 -10.02
CA SER A 66 0.78 7.85 -11.38
C SER A 66 -0.69 7.80 -11.75
N SER A 67 -1.54 7.33 -10.84
CA SER A 67 -2.99 7.27 -11.05
C SER A 67 -3.62 8.65 -11.28
N VAL A 68 -3.21 9.63 -10.49
CA VAL A 68 -3.64 11.03 -10.64
C VAL A 68 -3.13 11.63 -11.96
N TYR A 69 -1.85 11.39 -12.29
CA TYR A 69 -1.25 11.86 -13.54
C TYR A 69 -2.00 11.38 -14.78
N ASN A 70 -2.31 10.08 -14.81
CA ASN A 70 -3.05 9.48 -15.91
C ASN A 70 -4.47 10.02 -15.97
N ALA A 71 -5.16 10.13 -14.83
CA ALA A 71 -6.53 10.65 -14.78
C ALA A 71 -6.62 12.10 -15.30
N ASP A 72 -5.67 12.97 -14.92
CA ASP A 72 -5.56 14.36 -15.40
C ASP A 72 -5.43 14.45 -16.93
N ARG A 73 -4.80 13.44 -17.54
CA ARG A 73 -4.55 13.37 -18.99
C ARG A 73 -5.53 12.49 -19.75
N LEU A 74 -6.59 12.01 -19.11
CA LEU A 74 -7.54 11.07 -19.69
C LEU A 74 -6.88 9.77 -20.20
N LEU A 75 -5.79 9.37 -19.55
CA LEU A 75 -5.12 8.09 -19.77
C LEU A 75 -5.71 7.02 -18.85
N PRO A 76 -5.74 5.75 -19.29
CA PRO A 76 -6.22 4.65 -18.47
C PRO A 76 -5.30 4.41 -17.26
N ASN A 77 -5.91 4.04 -16.15
CA ASN A 77 -5.21 3.52 -14.98
C ASN A 77 -5.26 1.99 -14.96
N PHE A 78 -4.10 1.37 -14.94
CA PHE A 78 -3.97 -0.08 -14.88
C PHE A 78 -3.67 -0.54 -13.45
N VAL A 79 -4.08 -1.78 -13.15
CA VAL A 79 -3.68 -2.45 -11.91
C VAL A 79 -2.16 -2.61 -11.94
N ALA A 80 -1.51 -2.29 -10.82
CA ALA A 80 -0.08 -2.50 -10.63
C ALA A 80 0.22 -3.98 -10.36
N ASP A 81 0.00 -4.86 -11.34
CA ASP A 81 0.14 -6.31 -11.17
C ASP A 81 1.57 -6.74 -10.75
N GLU A 82 2.57 -5.92 -11.07
CA GLU A 82 3.95 -6.06 -10.60
C GLU A 82 4.09 -5.97 -9.06
N MET A 83 3.09 -5.41 -8.37
CA MET A 83 3.02 -5.31 -6.92
C MET A 83 2.29 -6.49 -6.26
N ARG A 84 1.86 -7.49 -7.03
CA ARG A 84 1.26 -8.71 -6.48
C ARG A 84 2.23 -9.38 -5.50
N GLY A 85 1.72 -9.88 -4.38
CA GLY A 85 2.55 -10.44 -3.32
C GLY A 85 3.05 -9.41 -2.30
N VAL A 86 2.98 -8.10 -2.59
CA VAL A 86 3.43 -7.05 -1.67
C VAL A 86 2.41 -6.83 -0.57
N TYR A 87 2.85 -6.84 0.69
CA TYR A 87 1.96 -6.58 1.82
C TYR A 87 1.35 -5.18 1.77
N ALA A 88 0.07 -5.10 2.09
CA ALA A 88 -0.62 -3.84 2.33
C ALA A 88 0.07 -3.06 3.47
N PRO A 89 -0.14 -1.74 3.57
CA PRO A 89 0.39 -0.96 4.69
C PRO A 89 0.03 -1.60 6.04
N GLY A 90 1.03 -1.73 6.92
CA GLY A 90 0.83 -2.30 8.26
C GLY A 90 -0.13 -1.46 9.11
N ASN A 91 -0.60 -2.04 10.22
CA ASN A 91 -1.57 -1.39 11.08
C ASN A 91 -1.06 -0.04 11.66
N LYS A 92 -2.01 0.81 12.05
CA LYS A 92 -1.75 2.13 12.63
C LYS A 92 -0.88 2.06 13.88
N ALA A 93 -1.17 1.13 14.78
CA ALA A 93 -0.46 0.98 16.04
C ALA A 93 1.05 0.69 15.85
N LEU A 94 1.41 -0.13 14.86
CA LEU A 94 2.80 -0.43 14.51
C LEU A 94 3.48 0.78 13.85
N TRP A 95 2.79 1.47 12.95
CA TRP A 95 3.35 2.63 12.24
C TRP A 95 3.60 3.82 13.17
N GLU A 96 2.69 4.07 14.11
CA GLU A 96 2.75 5.20 15.04
C GLU A 96 3.54 4.90 16.32
N ALA A 97 3.98 3.66 16.53
CA ALA A 97 4.78 3.30 17.69
C ALA A 97 6.07 4.13 17.76
N LYS A 98 6.26 4.84 18.87
CA LYS A 98 7.43 5.71 19.11
C LYS A 98 8.57 5.01 19.85
N GLU A 99 8.30 3.83 20.41
CA GLU A 99 9.22 3.07 21.26
C GLU A 99 9.27 1.61 20.81
N ARG A 100 10.45 1.00 20.94
CA ARG A 100 10.70 -0.36 20.43
C ARG A 100 9.88 -1.39 21.19
N GLU A 101 9.73 -1.18 22.48
CA GLU A 101 9.01 -2.06 23.41
C GLU A 101 7.51 -2.05 23.09
N THR A 102 6.97 -0.87 22.76
CA THR A 102 5.57 -0.73 22.33
C THR A 102 5.37 -1.37 20.96
N TRP A 103 6.24 -1.08 20.00
CA TRP A 103 6.20 -1.71 18.68
C TRP A 103 6.28 -3.24 18.77
N SER A 104 7.15 -3.79 19.63
CA SER A 104 7.35 -5.25 19.75
C SER A 104 6.10 -5.96 20.26
N ARG A 105 5.42 -5.38 21.26
CA ARG A 105 4.15 -5.92 21.79
C ARG A 105 3.04 -5.87 20.75
N GLU A 106 2.93 -4.76 20.01
CA GLU A 106 1.95 -4.64 18.94
C GLU A 106 2.24 -5.59 17.78
N TYR A 107 3.51 -5.88 17.49
CA TYR A 107 3.88 -6.81 16.43
C TYR A 107 3.55 -8.25 16.80
N ASP A 108 3.76 -8.65 18.07
CA ASP A 108 3.35 -9.97 18.54
C ASP A 108 1.84 -10.16 18.41
N ARG A 109 1.06 -9.13 18.80
CA ARG A 109 -0.40 -9.13 18.62
C ARG A 109 -0.79 -9.20 17.15
N TYR A 110 -0.07 -8.46 16.31
CA TYR A 110 -0.29 -8.45 14.86
C TYR A 110 -0.09 -9.85 14.26
N LEU A 111 0.96 -10.58 14.65
CA LEU A 111 1.17 -11.96 14.17
C LEU A 111 0.03 -12.90 14.58
N LEU A 112 -0.45 -12.82 15.83
CA LEU A 112 -1.59 -13.61 16.30
C LEU A 112 -2.90 -13.28 15.56
N GLN A 113 -3.05 -12.04 15.10
CA GLN A 113 -4.23 -11.62 14.34
C GLN A 113 -4.18 -12.05 12.86
N TRP A 114 -2.98 -12.35 12.35
CA TRP A 114 -2.71 -12.64 10.94
C TRP A 114 -2.05 -14.02 10.75
N GLU A 115 -2.46 -15.02 11.55
CA GLU A 115 -1.99 -16.40 11.45
C GLU A 115 -2.24 -17.03 10.06
N ASP A 116 -3.26 -16.55 9.35
CA ASP A 116 -3.62 -16.91 7.98
C ASP A 116 -2.84 -16.11 6.92
N GLY A 117 -1.79 -15.39 7.32
CA GLY A 117 -0.91 -14.62 6.45
C GLY A 117 -1.32 -13.15 6.34
N ILE A 118 -0.33 -12.27 6.22
CA ILE A 118 -0.51 -10.81 6.14
C ILE A 118 -1.26 -10.43 4.86
N LEU A 119 -2.16 -9.44 4.94
CA LEU A 119 -2.89 -8.94 3.78
C LEU A 119 -1.95 -8.44 2.68
N GLU A 120 -2.11 -8.93 1.47
CA GLU A 120 -1.43 -8.41 0.27
C GLU A 120 -2.22 -7.28 -0.38
N ILE A 121 -1.52 -6.35 -1.02
CA ILE A 121 -2.16 -5.26 -1.78
C ILE A 121 -3.01 -5.78 -2.93
N SER A 122 -2.63 -6.93 -3.51
CA SER A 122 -3.41 -7.64 -4.54
C SER A 122 -4.78 -8.07 -4.06
N GLU A 123 -4.95 -8.30 -2.75
CA GLU A 123 -6.25 -8.61 -2.17
C GLU A 123 -7.21 -7.41 -2.25
N LEU A 124 -6.73 -6.19 -2.53
CA LEU A 124 -7.57 -5.02 -2.77
C LEU A 124 -7.91 -4.78 -4.26
N TRP A 125 -7.59 -5.69 -5.18
CA TRP A 125 -7.94 -5.55 -6.60
C TRP A 125 -9.04 -6.52 -7.02
N ARG A 126 -9.80 -6.21 -8.07
CA ARG A 126 -10.78 -7.17 -8.57
C ARG A 126 -10.13 -8.45 -9.07
N SER A 127 -10.62 -9.59 -8.59
CA SER A 127 -10.27 -10.93 -9.07
C SER A 127 -11.50 -11.84 -9.00
N ALA A 128 -11.35 -13.13 -9.34
CA ALA A 128 -12.42 -14.12 -9.22
C ALA A 128 -12.94 -14.30 -7.79
N GLU A 129 -12.11 -14.00 -6.78
CA GLU A 129 -12.42 -14.12 -5.36
C GLU A 129 -13.05 -12.85 -4.79
N THR A 130 -13.20 -11.79 -5.61
CA THR A 130 -13.84 -10.55 -5.16
C THR A 130 -15.28 -10.83 -4.74
N GLY A 131 -15.59 -10.48 -3.49
CA GLY A 131 -16.89 -10.74 -2.88
C GLY A 131 -17.00 -12.08 -2.14
N SER A 132 -15.95 -12.93 -2.13
CA SER A 132 -15.92 -14.11 -1.26
C SER A 132 -15.98 -13.70 0.22
N ALA A 133 -16.52 -14.58 1.05
CA ALA A 133 -16.63 -14.32 2.49
C ALA A 133 -15.25 -14.22 3.14
N GLU A 134 -14.31 -15.11 2.79
CA GLU A 134 -12.96 -15.10 3.39
C GLU A 134 -12.20 -13.82 3.04
N ARG A 135 -12.25 -13.39 1.78
CA ARG A 135 -11.54 -12.19 1.34
C ARG A 135 -12.14 -10.92 1.95
N ARG A 136 -13.47 -10.86 2.05
CA ARG A 136 -14.15 -9.76 2.73
C ARG A 136 -13.73 -9.66 4.19
N GLU A 137 -13.70 -10.79 4.91
CA GLU A 137 -13.28 -10.83 6.31
C GLU A 137 -11.84 -10.32 6.48
N ARG A 138 -10.91 -10.75 5.63
CA ARG A 138 -9.50 -10.31 5.67
C ARG A 138 -9.36 -8.81 5.40
N ILE A 139 -10.07 -8.28 4.39
CA ILE A 139 -10.08 -6.85 4.09
C ILE A 139 -10.69 -6.06 5.27
N GLU A 140 -11.82 -6.50 5.82
CA GLU A 140 -12.46 -5.85 6.97
C GLU A 140 -11.54 -5.82 8.19
N ARG A 141 -10.88 -6.95 8.50
CA ARG A 141 -9.88 -7.06 9.58
C ARG A 141 -8.73 -6.07 9.40
N TRP A 142 -8.24 -5.91 8.18
CA TRP A 142 -7.19 -4.93 7.88
C TRP A 142 -7.69 -3.49 8.01
N VAL A 143 -8.84 -3.16 7.41
CA VAL A 143 -9.46 -1.82 7.43
C VAL A 143 -9.70 -1.34 8.87
N GLN A 144 -10.12 -2.22 9.78
CA GLN A 144 -10.33 -1.89 11.20
C GLN A 144 -9.10 -1.34 11.91
N SER A 145 -7.90 -1.64 11.39
CA SER A 145 -6.63 -1.26 12.00
C SER A 145 -5.75 -0.39 11.11
N ALA A 146 -6.22 -0.05 9.90
CA ALA A 146 -5.52 0.77 8.94
C ALA A 146 -5.39 2.22 9.43
N ASP A 147 -4.29 2.87 9.08
CA ASP A 147 -4.12 4.31 9.28
C ASP A 147 -4.72 5.11 8.12
N GLU A 148 -4.61 6.43 8.19
CA GLU A 148 -5.16 7.36 7.20
C GLU A 148 -4.57 7.11 5.81
N PHE A 149 -3.30 6.68 5.75
CA PHE A 149 -2.66 6.29 4.49
C PHE A 149 -3.27 5.00 3.92
N GLY A 150 -3.41 3.96 4.73
CA GLY A 150 -4.08 2.72 4.35
C GLY A 150 -5.52 2.96 3.90
N MET A 151 -6.28 3.79 4.61
CA MET A 151 -7.65 4.15 4.23
C MET A 151 -7.73 4.88 2.89
N THR A 152 -6.76 5.76 2.61
CA THR A 152 -6.65 6.43 1.30
C THR A 152 -6.40 5.40 0.20
N LEU A 153 -5.46 4.47 0.42
CA LEU A 153 -5.12 3.41 -0.52
C LEU A 153 -6.34 2.51 -0.80
N PHE A 154 -7.06 2.12 0.25
CA PHE A 154 -8.30 1.34 0.15
C PHE A 154 -9.34 2.05 -0.71
N GLY A 155 -9.62 3.33 -0.43
CA GLY A 155 -10.60 4.09 -1.20
C GLY A 155 -10.25 4.19 -2.69
N VAL A 156 -8.97 4.35 -3.00
CA VAL A 156 -8.50 4.39 -4.39
C VAL A 156 -8.62 3.00 -5.05
N CYS A 157 -8.19 1.93 -4.38
CA CYS A 157 -8.32 0.58 -4.92
C CYS A 157 -9.79 0.17 -5.12
N ALA A 158 -10.68 0.51 -4.19
CA ALA A 158 -12.13 0.26 -4.32
C ALA A 158 -12.72 0.99 -5.51
N HIS A 159 -12.30 2.23 -5.75
CA HIS A 159 -12.86 3.04 -6.83
C HIS A 159 -12.28 2.72 -8.22
N ILE A 160 -10.96 2.47 -8.31
CA ILE A 160 -10.28 2.20 -9.58
C ILE A 160 -10.37 0.71 -9.95
N HIS A 161 -10.29 -0.18 -8.97
CA HIS A 161 -10.16 -1.61 -9.21
C HIS A 161 -11.41 -2.40 -8.85
N GLY A 162 -12.34 -1.86 -8.06
CA GLY A 162 -13.63 -2.50 -7.75
C GLY A 162 -13.52 -3.72 -6.82
N CYS A 163 -12.77 -3.58 -5.72
CA CYS A 163 -12.67 -4.61 -4.68
C CYS A 163 -13.92 -4.76 -3.81
#